data_AF-A0A972KAW0-F1
#
_entry.id   AF-A0A972KAW0-F1
#
_cell.length_a   1.000
_cell.length_b   1.000
_cell.length_c   1.000
_cell.angle_alpha   90.00
_cell.angle_beta   90.00
_cell.angle_gamma   90.00
#
_symmetry.space_group_name_H-M   'P 1'
#
loop_
_entity.id
_entity.type
_entity.pdbx_description
1 polymer ?
#
loop_
_entity_poly.entity_id
_entity_poly.type
_entity_poly.pdbx_seq_one_letter_code
_entity_poly.pdbx_strand_id
1 'polypeptide(L)' 'MSTTTIRLNDDDERILDRLAPEFGGRSGAIRRALRDLAADVDRRDALGSFLESWNAQAGPVDEQAVAAMAERYGL' A
#
# COMPACT_ATOMS: atom_id res chain seq x y z
N MET A 1 -20.17 -14.96 13.19
CA MET A 1 -18.85 -15.35 12.66
C MET A 1 -19.10 -16.05 11.34
N SER A 2 -18.57 -15.54 10.23
CA SER A 2 -18.74 -16.16 8.90
C SER A 2 -17.45 -16.89 8.52
N THR A 3 -17.59 -18.05 7.89
CA THR A 3 -16.44 -18.84 7.42
C THR A 3 -16.22 -18.58 5.94
N THR A 4 -14.96 -18.32 5.57
CA THR A 4 -14.52 -18.21 4.18
C THR A 4 -13.51 -19.32 3.91
N THR A 5 -13.76 -20.13 2.89
CA THR A 5 -12.84 -21.17 2.44
C THR A 5 -12.02 -20.65 1.27
N ILE A 6 -10.70 -20.76 1.36
CA ILE A 6 -9.76 -20.29 0.34
C ILE A 6 -8.89 -21.48 -0.07
N ARG A 7 -8.67 -21.65 -1.37
CA ARG A 7 -7.71 -22.63 -1.89
C ARG A 7 -6.33 -21.98 -1.90
N LEU A 8 -5.35 -22.65 -1.32
CA LEU A 8 -3.95 -22.25 -1.29
C LEU A 8 -3.14 -23.22 -2.13
N ASN A 9 -2.08 -22.72 -2.74
CA ASN A 9 -1.04 -23.58 -3.30
C ASN A 9 -0.02 -23.95 -2.20
N ASP A 10 0.90 -24.86 -2.49
CA ASP A 10 1.89 -25.35 -1.53
C ASP A 10 2.81 -24.24 -1.00
N ASP A 11 3.04 -23.19 -1.78
CA ASP A 11 3.90 -22.05 -1.39
C ASP A 11 3.19 -21.18 -0.36
N ASP A 12 1.92 -20.85 -0.61
CA ASP A 12 1.06 -20.07 0.26
C ASP A 12 0.79 -20.82 1.57
N GLU A 13 0.61 -22.15 1.52
CA GLU A 13 0.50 -22.97 2.73
C GLU A 13 1.76 -22.90 3.59
N ARG A 14 2.95 -22.99 2.96
CA ARG A 14 4.24 -22.86 3.68
C ARG A 14 4.42 -21.47 4.29
N ILE A 15 4.04 -20.42 3.58
CA ILE A 15 4.06 -19.05 4.10
C ILE A 15 3.13 -18.95 5.31
N LEU A 16 1.91 -19.48 5.19
CA LEU A 16 0.92 -19.41 6.25
C LEU A 16 1.33 -20.20 7.48
N ASP A 17 1.96 -21.36 7.31
CA ASP A 17 2.52 -22.16 8.41
C ASP A 17 3.67 -21.47 9.12
N ARG A 18 4.53 -20.78 8.36
CA ARG A 18 5.60 -19.96 8.95
C ARG A 18 5.05 -18.81 9.80
N LEU A 19 3.95 -18.17 9.36
CA LEU A 19 3.37 -17.00 10.05
C LEU A 19 2.43 -17.39 11.20
N ALA A 20 1.77 -18.55 11.13
CA ALA A 20 0.76 -18.98 12.10
C ALA A 20 1.19 -18.86 13.59
N PRO A 21 2.42 -19.21 14.01
CA PRO A 21 2.83 -19.12 15.42
C PRO A 21 2.78 -17.70 15.98
N GLU A 22 3.07 -16.70 15.16
CA GLU A 22 3.14 -15.30 15.60
C GLU A 22 1.76 -14.67 15.77
N PHE A 23 0.75 -15.18 15.06
CA PHE A 23 -0.57 -14.55 14.97
C PHE A 23 -1.70 -15.37 15.58
N GLY A 24 -1.37 -16.38 16.41
CA GLY A 24 -2.39 -17.22 17.08
C GLY A 24 -3.07 -18.21 16.12
N GLY A 25 -2.30 -18.73 15.16
CA GLY A 25 -2.73 -19.73 14.17
C GLY A 25 -2.98 -19.15 12.77
N ARG A 26 -3.24 -20.05 11.81
CA ARG A 26 -3.46 -19.73 10.39
C ARG A 26 -4.56 -18.68 10.19
N SER A 27 -5.71 -18.83 10.86
CA SER A 27 -6.81 -17.85 10.74
C SER A 27 -6.46 -16.47 11.31
N GLY A 28 -5.61 -16.41 12.34
CA GLY A 28 -5.13 -15.15 12.89
C GLY A 28 -4.18 -14.43 11.93
N ALA A 29 -3.25 -15.17 11.32
CA ALA A 29 -2.36 -14.65 10.29
C ALA A 29 -3.14 -14.12 9.07
N ILE A 30 -4.12 -14.87 8.56
CA ILE A 30 -4.99 -14.42 7.45
C ILE A 30 -5.73 -13.14 7.82
N ARG A 31 -6.35 -13.08 9.00
CA ARG A 31 -7.05 -11.86 9.44
C ARG A 31 -6.11 -10.67 9.58
N ARG A 32 -4.87 -10.88 9.99
CA ARG A 32 -3.87 -9.81 10.06
C ARG A 32 -3.51 -9.32 8.65
N ALA A 33 -3.18 -10.23 7.75
CA ALA A 33 -2.86 -9.90 6.37
C ALA A 33 -3.99 -9.14 5.65
N LEU A 34 -5.25 -9.53 5.88
CA LEU A 34 -6.41 -8.81 5.32
C LEU A 34 -6.51 -7.37 5.80
N ARG A 35 -6.23 -7.10 7.08
CA ARG A 35 -6.23 -5.74 7.62
C ARG A 35 -5.07 -4.91 7.09
N ASP A 36 -3.89 -5.51 6.99
CA ASP A 36 -2.71 -4.83 6.46
C ASP A 36 -2.90 -4.50 4.97
N LEU A 37 -3.52 -5.39 4.20
CA LEU A 37 -3.89 -5.15 2.80
C LEU A 37 -4.92 -4.02 2.67
N ALA A 38 -5.98 -4.04 3.49
CA ALA A 38 -6.98 -2.97 3.49
C ALA A 38 -6.34 -1.60 3.79
N ALA A 39 -5.48 -1.53 4.81
CA ALA A 39 -4.77 -0.31 5.15
C ALA A 39 -3.79 0.16 4.06
N ASP A 40 -3.27 -0.75 3.23
CA ASP A 40 -2.45 -0.39 2.07
C ASP A 40 -3.28 0.19 0.92
N VAL A 41 -4.45 -0.38 0.65
CA VAL A 41 -5.41 0.15 -0.32
C VAL A 41 -5.86 1.55 0.11
N ASP A 42 -6.29 1.72 1.36
CA ASP A 42 -6.73 3.01 1.89
C ASP A 42 -5.64 4.08 1.77
N ARG A 43 -4.37 3.72 2.01
CA ARG A 43 -3.23 4.62 1.86
C ARG A 43 -2.99 5.03 0.40
N ARG A 44 -3.13 4.10 -0.55
CA ARG A 44 -2.99 4.41 -1.99
C ARG A 44 -4.09 5.34 -2.46
N ASP A 45 -5.32 5.09 -2.03
CA ASP A 45 -6.48 5.92 -2.38
C ASP A 45 -6.33 7.33 -1.79
N ALA A 46 -5.95 7.42 -0.51
CA ALA A 46 -5.68 8.69 0.14
C ALA A 46 -4.55 9.48 -0.54
N LEU A 47 -3.48 8.80 -0.98
CA LEU A 47 -2.41 9.43 -1.75
C LEU A 47 -2.90 9.95 -3.10
N GLY A 48 -3.72 9.17 -3.81
CA GLY A 48 -4.33 9.59 -5.07
C GLY A 48 -5.17 10.86 -4.89
N SER A 49 -6.10 10.84 -3.93
CA SER A 49 -6.94 12.01 -3.61
C SER A 49 -6.11 13.22 -3.17
N PHE A 50 -5.05 13.00 -2.40
CA PHE A 50 -4.14 14.07 -2.02
C PHE A 50 -3.47 14.71 -3.24
N LEU A 51 -2.90 13.91 -4.14
CA LEU A 51 -2.23 14.39 -5.35
C LEU A 51 -3.20 15.12 -6.28
N GLU A 52 -4.43 14.64 -6.44
CA GLU A 52 -5.47 15.33 -7.20
C GLU A 52 -5.80 16.69 -6.59
N SER A 53 -6.00 16.75 -5.27
CA SER A 53 -6.29 18.00 -4.56
C SER A 53 -5.14 18.99 -4.64
N TRP A 54 -3.89 18.49 -4.59
CA TRP A 54 -2.70 19.30 -4.69
C TRP A 54 -2.53 19.86 -6.10
N ASN A 55 -2.68 19.04 -7.13
CA ASN A 55 -2.62 19.50 -8.52
C ASN A 55 -3.69 20.54 -8.84
N ALA A 56 -4.89 20.40 -8.28
CA ALA A 56 -5.96 21.40 -8.43
C ALA A 56 -5.61 22.75 -7.78
N GLN A 57 -4.87 22.75 -6.67
CA GLN A 57 -4.49 23.97 -5.93
C GLN A 57 -3.23 24.63 -6.48
N ALA A 58 -2.20 23.84 -6.80
CA ALA A 58 -0.90 24.33 -7.25
C ALA A 58 -0.90 24.69 -8.74
N GLY A 59 -1.79 24.07 -9.54
CA GLY A 59 -1.76 24.20 -10.99
C GLY A 59 -0.63 23.39 -11.63
N PRO A 60 -0.46 23.49 -12.96
CA PRO A 60 0.61 22.80 -13.67
C PRO A 60 1.99 23.26 -13.18
N VAL A 61 2.95 22.33 -13.23
CA VAL A 61 4.34 22.63 -12.85
C VAL A 61 4.93 23.64 -13.84
N ASP A 62 5.49 24.72 -13.31
CA ASP A 62 6.23 25.70 -14.11
C ASP A 62 7.61 25.12 -14.48
N GLU A 63 7.76 24.72 -15.74
CA GLU A 63 9.01 24.16 -16.28
C GLU A 63 10.20 25.12 -16.14
N GLN A 64 9.98 26.45 -16.16
CA GLN A 64 11.05 27.43 -15.98
C GLN A 64 11.52 27.45 -14.52
N ALA A 65 10.59 27.35 -13.57
CA ALA A 65 10.92 27.23 -12.15
C ALA A 65 11.67 25.92 -11.85
N VAL A 66 11.29 24.82 -12.51
CA VAL A 66 12.00 23.53 -12.41
C VAL A 66 13.41 23.63 -12.97
N ALA A 67 13.60 24.23 -14.15
CA ALA A 67 14.92 24.40 -14.75
C ALA A 67 15.84 25.27 -13.87
N ALA A 68 15.32 26.35 -13.29
CA ALA A 68 16.06 27.19 -12.35
C ALA A 68 16.45 26.44 -11.06
N MET A 69 15.59 25.54 -10.57
CA MET A 69 15.91 24.69 -9.43
C MET A 69 16.97 23.62 -9.78
N ALA A 70 16.88 23.01 -10.97
CA ALA A 70 17.87 22.05 -11.43
C ALA A 70 19.26 22.68 -11.54
N GLU A 71 19.36 23.87 -12.15
CA GLU A 71 20.60 24.64 -12.23
C GLU A 71 21.15 25.00 -10.84
N ARG A 72 20.27 25.42 -9.91
CA ARG A 72 20.66 25.80 -8.54
C ARG A 72 21.25 24.63 -7.74
N TYR A 73 20.78 23.41 -7.96
CA TYR A 73 21.19 22.23 -7.20
C TYR A 73 22.12 21.27 -7.97
N GLY A 74 22.46 21.58 -9.23
CA GLY A 74 23.36 20.77 -10.06
C GLY A 74 22.77 19.44 -10.48
N LEU A 75 21.45 19.40 -10.73
CA LEU A 75 20.71 18.24 -11.23
C LEU A 75 20.61 18.26 -12.76
#